data_AF-A0A8B5WLE4-F1
#
_entry.id   AF-A0A8B5WLE4-F1
#
_cell.length_a   1.000
_cell.length_b   1.000
_cell.length_c   1.000
_cell.angle_alpha   90.00
_cell.angle_beta   90.00
_cell.angle_gamma   90.00
#
_symmetry.space_group_name_H-M   'P 1'
#
loop_
_entity.id
_entity.type
_entity.pdbx_description
1 polymer ?
#
loop_
_entity_poly.entity_id
_entity_poly.type
_entity_poly.pdbx_seq_one_letter_code
_entity_poly.pdbx_strand_id
1 'polypeptide(L)'
;MSTGPYRALRDLTNRISDQVRTGQVIDAYLAGGMAAYLHLQKAGGKPAEAARYSEDADIHFNRSVMLHELPVVAYKDSEGKERMLALDGTYTIDIGLRHPDCFDNDEATELIEKASPRG
;
A
#
# COMPACT_ATOMS: atom_id res chain seq x y z
N MET A 1 16.34 -9.10 7.54
CA MET A 1 15.55 -7.90 7.90
C MET A 1 15.48 -6.98 6.71
N SER A 2 14.30 -6.42 6.44
CA SER A 2 14.16 -5.40 5.40
C SER A 2 14.82 -4.09 5.84
N THR A 3 15.30 -3.29 4.88
CA THR A 3 15.94 -2.00 5.13
C THR A 3 15.05 -0.89 4.60
N GLY A 4 14.55 -0.05 5.52
CA GLY A 4 13.69 1.07 5.19
C GLY A 4 12.21 0.72 4.95
N PRO A 5 11.33 1.73 5.07
CA PRO A 5 9.88 1.55 5.05
C PRO A 5 9.32 1.12 3.68
N TYR A 6 9.91 1.61 2.58
CA TYR A 6 9.50 1.20 1.23
C TYR A 6 9.74 -0.29 0.96
N ARG A 7 10.88 -0.82 1.42
CA ARG A 7 11.20 -2.23 1.25
C ARG A 7 10.33 -3.10 2.16
N ALA A 8 10.06 -2.64 3.38
CA ALA A 8 9.13 -3.30 4.29
C ALA A 8 7.72 -3.41 3.70
N LEU A 9 7.21 -2.32 3.09
CA LEU A 9 5.93 -2.32 2.39
C LEU A 9 5.94 -3.29 1.20
N ARG A 10 7.02 -3.31 0.40
CA ARG A 10 7.15 -4.26 -0.71
C ARG A 10 7.12 -5.71 -0.23
N ASP A 11 7.86 -6.01 0.83
CA ASP A 11 7.88 -7.36 1.43
C ASP A 11 6.49 -7.73 1.98
N LEU A 12 5.76 -6.78 2.57
CA LEU A 12 4.39 -6.97 3.04
C LEU A 12 3.47 -7.30 1.86
N THR A 13 3.54 -6.52 0.76
CA THR A 13 2.73 -6.76 -0.45
C THR A 13 3.04 -8.09 -1.12
N ASN A 14 4.30 -8.54 -1.09
CA ASN A 14 4.68 -9.86 -1.60
C ASN A 14 4.01 -10.96 -0.78
N ARG A 15 4.03 -10.87 0.56
CA ARG A 15 3.35 -11.85 1.44
C ARG A 15 1.83 -11.87 1.27
N ILE A 16 1.23 -10.74 0.92
CA ILE A 16 -0.19 -10.68 0.54
C ILE A 16 -0.38 -11.41 -0.79
N SER A 17 0.45 -11.09 -1.79
CA SER A 17 0.39 -11.70 -3.12
C SER A 17 0.58 -13.22 -3.10
N ASP A 18 1.45 -13.74 -2.24
CA ASP A 18 1.70 -15.18 -2.09
C ASP A 18 0.48 -15.94 -1.53
N GLN A 19 -0.47 -15.22 -0.91
CA GLN A 19 -1.72 -15.79 -0.39
C GLN A 19 -2.91 -15.62 -1.34
N VAL A 20 -2.77 -14.80 -2.39
CA VAL A 20 -3.80 -14.59 -3.40
C VAL A 20 -3.79 -15.75 -4.40
N ARG A 21 -4.96 -16.17 -4.89
CA ARG A 21 -5.05 -17.28 -5.83
C ARG A 21 -4.34 -16.95 -7.14
N THR A 22 -3.59 -17.92 -7.67
CA THR A 22 -2.94 -17.82 -8.98
C THR A 22 -3.92 -17.39 -10.07
N GLY A 23 -3.55 -16.36 -10.85
CA GLY A 23 -4.37 -15.82 -11.93
C GLY A 23 -5.40 -14.76 -11.50
N GLN A 24 -5.51 -14.44 -10.21
CA GLN A 24 -6.28 -13.28 -9.77
C GLN A 24 -5.44 -12.00 -9.86
N VAL A 25 -5.99 -10.99 -10.53
CA VAL A 25 -5.48 -9.61 -10.47
C VAL A 25 -6.28 -8.87 -9.41
N ILE A 26 -5.58 -8.27 -8.46
CA ILE A 26 -6.17 -7.51 -7.34
C ILE A 26 -5.48 -6.16 -7.30
N ASP A 27 -6.29 -5.10 -7.30
CA ASP A 27 -5.78 -3.75 -7.09
C ASP A 27 -5.74 -3.49 -5.58
N ALA A 28 -4.62 -2.95 -5.11
CA ALA A 28 -4.38 -2.63 -3.72
C ALA A 28 -3.92 -1.17 -3.60
N TYR A 29 -4.52 -0.44 -2.66
CA TYR A 29 -4.26 0.98 -2.41
C TYR A 29 -3.77 1.15 -0.98
N LEU A 30 -2.60 1.74 -0.81
CA LEU A 30 -2.07 2.10 0.51
C LEU A 30 -2.74 3.40 0.98
N ALA A 31 -3.27 3.38 2.20
CA ALA A 31 -3.90 4.51 2.84
C ALA A 31 -3.27 4.80 4.22
N GLY A 32 -3.85 5.78 4.92
CA GLY A 32 -3.58 6.06 6.32
C GLY A 32 -2.15 6.50 6.64
N GLY A 33 -1.71 6.14 7.85
CA GLY A 33 -0.48 6.68 8.46
C GLY A 33 0.77 6.32 7.65
N MET A 34 0.84 5.09 7.14
CA MET A 34 1.98 4.64 6.33
C MET A 34 2.02 5.33 4.96
N ALA A 35 0.87 5.56 4.32
CA ALA A 35 0.83 6.34 3.07
C ALA A 35 1.33 7.77 3.29
N ALA A 36 0.84 8.43 4.34
CA ALA A 36 1.26 9.79 4.70
C ALA A 36 2.76 9.85 5.02
N TYR A 37 3.26 8.89 5.80
CA TYR A 37 4.68 8.78 6.14
C TYR A 37 5.56 8.66 4.90
N LEU A 38 5.25 7.74 3.98
CA LEU A 38 6.02 7.56 2.74
C LEU A 38 5.94 8.79 1.84
N HIS A 39 4.77 9.43 1.73
CA HIS A 39 4.61 10.64 0.92
C HIS A 39 5.49 11.78 1.43
N LEU A 40 5.47 12.03 2.74
CA LEU A 40 6.27 13.08 3.38
C LEU A 40 7.78 12.78 3.30
N GLN A 41 8.17 11.51 3.50
CA GLN A 41 9.56 11.08 3.32
C GLN A 41 10.07 11.32 1.89
N LYS A 42 9.23 11.06 0.87
CA LYS A 42 9.56 11.34 -0.54
C LYS A 42 9.73 12.83 -0.82
N ALA A 43 8.94 13.69 -0.17
CA ALA A 43 9.01 15.14 -0.34
C ALA A 43 10.32 15.74 0.20
N GLY A 44 10.98 15.09 1.17
CA GLY A 44 12.24 15.54 1.74
C GLY A 44 12.11 16.79 2.62
N GLY A 45 13.23 17.29 3.14
CA GLY A 45 13.31 18.52 3.94
C GLY A 45 12.39 18.53 5.17
N LYS A 46 11.80 19.70 5.48
CA LYS A 46 10.89 19.88 6.62
C LYS A 46 9.67 18.92 6.62
N PRO A 47 9.01 18.63 5.48
CA PRO A 47 7.99 17.59 5.42
C PRO A 47 8.46 16.22 5.91
N ALA A 48 9.64 15.77 5.48
CA ALA A 48 10.19 14.48 5.89
C ALA A 48 10.54 14.46 7.39
N GLU A 49 11.03 15.57 7.94
CA GLU A 49 11.29 15.72 9.38
C GLU A 49 10.00 15.66 10.22
N ALA A 50 8.88 16.14 9.67
CA ALA A 50 7.57 16.08 10.32
C ALA A 50 6.86 14.73 10.13
N ALA A 51 7.43 13.80 9.35
CA ALA A 51 6.79 12.54 9.02
C ALA A 51 6.71 11.63 10.26
N ARG A 52 5.48 11.37 10.72
CA ARG A 52 5.23 10.44 11.82
C ARG A 52 5.25 9.00 11.30
N TYR A 53 6.03 8.15 11.94
CA TYR A 53 6.08 6.72 11.68
C TYR A 53 4.74 6.01 12.02
N SER A 54 4.34 5.04 11.18
CA SER A 54 3.18 4.15 11.37
C SER A 54 3.64 2.71 11.55
N GLU A 55 3.00 1.98 12.48
CA GLU A 55 3.28 0.55 12.75
C GLU A 55 2.40 -0.41 11.95
N ASP A 56 1.41 0.15 11.27
CA ASP A 56 0.38 -0.50 10.49
C ASP A 56 0.40 -0.01 9.03
N ALA A 57 -0.03 -0.88 8.14
CA ALA A 57 -0.28 -0.59 6.74
C ALA A 57 -1.78 -0.79 6.47
N ASP A 58 -2.48 0.31 6.21
CA ASP A 58 -3.86 0.31 5.77
C ASP A 58 -3.88 0.02 4.26
N ILE A 59 -4.16 -1.24 3.89
CA ILE A 59 -4.22 -1.64 2.48
C ILE A 59 -5.66 -1.95 2.10
N HIS A 60 -6.19 -1.17 1.17
CA HIS A 60 -7.53 -1.32 0.63
C HIS A 60 -7.48 -2.12 -0.65
N PHE A 61 -8.35 -3.12 -0.77
CA PHE A 61 -8.45 -3.94 -1.97
C PHE A 61 -9.68 -3.58 -2.80
N ASN A 62 -9.62 -3.75 -4.12
CA ASN A 62 -10.78 -3.51 -4.99
C ASN A 62 -11.89 -4.56 -4.85
N ARG A 63 -11.65 -5.63 -4.09
CA ARG A 63 -12.52 -6.78 -3.87
C ARG A 63 -12.16 -7.43 -2.53
N SER A 64 -13.04 -8.29 -2.01
CA SER A 64 -12.73 -9.09 -0.83
C SER A 64 -11.57 -10.04 -1.09
N VAL A 65 -10.58 -10.02 -0.20
CA VAL A 65 -9.41 -10.90 -0.23
C VAL A 65 -9.40 -11.72 1.05
N MET A 66 -9.40 -13.04 0.91
CA MET A 66 -9.25 -13.95 2.05
C MET A 66 -7.76 -14.23 2.23
N LEU A 67 -7.18 -13.71 3.30
CA LEU A 67 -5.81 -14.00 3.69
C LEU A 67 -5.82 -15.12 4.73
N HIS A 68 -4.86 -16.05 4.63
CA HIS A 68 -4.67 -17.11 5.62
C HIS A 68 -4.01 -16.59 6.89
N GLU A 69 -3.15 -15.57 6.76
CA GLU A 69 -2.53 -14.85 7.86
C GLU A 69 -2.44 -13.35 7.53
N LEU A 70 -2.54 -12.50 8.56
CA LEU A 70 -2.26 -11.07 8.43
C LEU A 70 -0.73 -10.88 8.48
N PRO A 71 -0.08 -10.48 7.37
CA PRO A 71 1.37 -10.41 7.32
C PRO A 71 1.91 -9.29 8.19
N VAL A 72 3.09 -9.55 8.78
CA VAL A 72 3.87 -8.56 9.55
C VAL A 72 5.32 -8.59 9.09
N VAL A 73 5.91 -7.44 8.81
CA VAL A 73 7.30 -7.30 8.36
C VAL A 73 8.12 -6.50 9.35
N ALA A 74 9.21 -7.10 9.84
CA ALA A 74 10.22 -6.40 10.62
C ALA A 74 11.27 -5.75 9.71
N TYR A 75 11.62 -4.50 10.00
CA TYR A 75 12.60 -3.73 9.25
C TYR A 75 13.39 -2.77 10.15
N LYS A 76 14.49 -2.20 9.62
CA LYS A 76 15.21 -1.10 10.27
C LYS A 76 14.92 0.22 9.56
N ASP A 77 14.55 1.25 10.31
CA ASP A 77 14.35 2.60 9.77
C ASP A 77 15.68 3.29 9.42
N SER A 78 15.60 4.54 8.95
CA SER A 78 16.78 5.35 8.58
C SER A 78 17.71 5.66 9.75
N GLU A 79 17.22 5.56 10.98
CA GLU A 79 18.01 5.73 12.22
C GLU A 79 18.57 4.40 12.72
N GLY A 80 18.31 3.29 12.01
CA GLY A 80 18.73 1.95 12.39
C GLY A 80 17.87 1.31 13.48
N LYS A 81 16.78 1.96 13.91
CA LYS A 81 15.87 1.43 14.92
C LYS A 81 15.00 0.32 14.32
N GLU A 82 14.79 -0.73 15.10
CA GLU A 82 13.92 -1.84 14.71
C GLU A 82 12.45 -1.40 14.75
N ARG A 83 11.74 -1.71 13.66
CA ARG A 83 10.37 -1.34 13.38
C ARG A 83 9.59 -2.54 12.87
N MET A 84 8.27 -2.49 13.01
CA MET A 84 7.35 -3.50 12.50
C MET A 84 6.26 -2.82 11.69
N LEU A 85 5.93 -3.40 10.54
CA LEU A 85 4.81 -3.00 9.73
C LEU A 85 3.83 -4.18 9.65
N ALA A 86 2.66 -4.03 10.26
CA ALA A 86 1.59 -5.03 10.22
C ALA A 86 0.52 -4.64 9.20
N LEU A 87 -0.05 -5.59 8.47
CA LEU A 87 -1.30 -5.32 7.73
C LEU A 87 -2.42 -5.06 8.75
N ASP A 88 -3.10 -3.93 8.64
CA ASP A 88 -4.33 -3.71 9.40
C ASP A 88 -5.46 -4.58 8.80
N GLY A 89 -5.93 -5.54 9.59
CA GLY A 89 -6.99 -6.47 9.20
C GLY A 89 -8.37 -5.82 9.09
N THR A 90 -8.56 -4.62 9.63
CA THR A 90 -9.85 -3.92 9.65
C THR A 90 -10.27 -3.39 8.29
N TYR A 91 -9.34 -3.16 7.35
CA TYR A 91 -9.62 -2.62 6.01
C TYR A 91 -9.76 -3.69 4.91
N THR A 92 -9.82 -4.97 5.27
CA THR A 92 -10.11 -6.06 4.32
C THR A 92 -11.56 -6.04 3.80
N ILE A 93 -12.44 -5.30 4.49
CA ILE A 93 -13.81 -5.00 4.09
C ILE A 93 -14.11 -3.58 4.57
N ASP A 94 -13.97 -2.57 3.71
CA ASP A 94 -15.01 -1.55 3.73
C ASP A 94 -15.24 -0.84 2.39
N ILE A 95 -16.51 -0.88 2.03
CA ILE A 95 -17.16 -0.15 0.96
C ILE A 95 -17.37 1.26 1.52
N GLY A 96 -16.32 2.08 1.58
CA GLY A 96 -16.42 3.39 2.22
C GLY A 96 -15.35 4.35 1.73
N LEU A 97 -15.80 5.39 1.00
CA LEU A 97 -15.02 6.55 0.53
C LEU A 97 -14.16 6.33 -0.73
N ARG A 98 -14.81 5.88 -1.80
CA ARG A 98 -14.38 6.27 -3.15
C ARG A 98 -15.17 7.51 -3.57
N HIS A 99 -14.63 8.71 -3.30
CA HIS A 99 -15.03 9.86 -4.10
C HIS A 99 -14.25 9.77 -5.43
N PRO A 100 -14.91 9.83 -6.59
CA PRO A 100 -14.25 9.79 -7.90
C PRO A 100 -13.17 10.86 -8.12
N ASP A 101 -13.13 11.87 -7.26
CA ASP A 101 -12.18 13.00 -7.36
C ASP A 101 -10.86 12.75 -6.62
N CYS A 102 -10.70 11.62 -5.91
CA CYS A 102 -9.42 11.27 -5.27
C CYS A 102 -8.38 10.73 -6.26
N PHE A 103 -8.76 10.52 -7.51
CA PHE A 103 -7.87 10.25 -8.62
C PHE A 103 -8.12 11.39 -9.61
N ASP A 104 -7.09 12.16 -9.94
CA ASP A 104 -7.15 13.04 -11.11
C ASP A 104 -7.46 12.13 -12.31
N ASN A 105 -8.71 12.20 -12.78
CA ASN A 105 -9.33 11.27 -13.73
C ASN A 105 -8.68 11.27 -15.13
N ASP A 106 -7.61 12.03 -15.33
CA ASP A 106 -6.91 12.15 -16.60
C ASP A 106 -5.80 11.10 -16.77
N GLU A 107 -5.15 10.61 -15.70
CA GLU A 107 -4.10 9.57 -15.83
C GLU A 107 -4.64 8.13 -15.81
N ALA A 108 -5.81 7.90 -15.20
CA ALA A 108 -6.36 6.55 -15.06
C ALA A 108 -7.03 6.04 -16.35
N THR A 109 -7.46 6.94 -17.24
CA THR A 109 -8.28 6.60 -18.41
C THR A 109 -7.43 6.26 -19.65
N GLU A 110 -6.22 6.81 -19.79
CA GLU A 110 -5.37 6.56 -20.97
C GLU A 110 -4.80 5.13 -21.07
N LEU A 111 -4.67 4.42 -19.95
CA LEU A 111 -4.10 3.06 -19.93
C LEU A 111 -5.10 1.98 -20.35
N ILE A 112 -6.41 2.25 -20.26
CA ILE A 112 -7.45 1.28 -20.65
C ILE A 112 -7.74 1.36 -22.15
N GLU A 113 -7.68 2.55 -22.77
CA GLU A 113 -7.96 2.68 -24.21
C GLU A 113 -6.82 2.18 -25.11
N LYS A 114 -5.55 2.28 -24.69
CA LYS A 114 -4.41 1.79 -25.49
C LYS A 114 -4.24 0.27 -25.51
N ALA A 115 -4.92 -0.47 -24.64
CA ALA A 115 -4.84 -1.93 -24.56
C ALA A 115 -5.94 -2.67 -25.35
N SER A 116 -6.87 -1.95 -25.98
CA SER A 116 -7.89 -2.53 -26.87
C SER A 116 -7.82 -1.93 -28.27
N PRO A 117 -7.09 -2.55 -29.23
CA PRO A 117 -7.47 -2.40 -30.61
C PRO A 117 -8.82 -3.13 -30.77
N ARG A 118 -9.89 -2.34 -30.90
CA ARG A 118 -11.17 -2.81 -31.42
C ARG A 118 -10.90 -3.40 -32.81
N GLY A 119 -11.49 -4.56 -33.09
CA GLY A 119 -11.41 -5.25 -34.39
C GLY A 119 -11.99 -4.45 -35.54
#